data_AF-A0A3N0AYJ2-F1
#
_entry.id   AF-A0A3N0AYJ2-F1
#
_cell.length_a   1.000
_cell.length_b   1.000
_cell.length_c   1.000
_cell.angle_alpha   90.00
_cell.angle_beta   90.00
_cell.angle_gamma   90.00
#
_symmetry.space_group_name_H-M   'P 1'
#
loop_
_entity.id
_entity.type
_entity.pdbx_description
1 polymer ?
#
loop_
_entity_poly.entity_id
_entity_poly.type
_entity_poly.pdbx_seq_one_letter_code
_entity_poly.pdbx_strand_id
1 'polypeptide(L)'
;MRQNRRRHDAVQHQKDVAHLFKRVKTGHVKATRHFHASDACIGCGICARLCPANAIDMVEGRPAWVKDRCYACLGCLRGCPVEAITYGMHETH
;
A
#
# COMPACT_ATOMS: atom_id res chain seq x y z
N MET A 1 -0.63 11.06 -26.27
CA MET A 1 -0.71 11.89 -25.04
C MET A 1 -1.99 11.72 -24.18
N ARG A 2 -3.12 11.19 -24.71
CA ARG A 2 -4.36 10.99 -23.92
C ARG A 2 -4.29 9.89 -22.83
N GLN A 3 -3.43 8.88 -22.99
CA GLN A 3 -3.33 7.76 -22.03
C GLN A 3 -2.66 8.16 -20.71
N ASN A 4 -1.70 9.10 -20.72
CA ASN A 4 -1.08 9.59 -19.49
C ASN A 4 -2.05 10.43 -18.66
N ARG A 5 -2.94 11.21 -19.29
CA ARG A 5 -3.95 12.02 -18.58
C ARG A 5 -4.93 11.14 -17.79
N ARG A 6 -5.47 10.08 -18.41
CA ARG A 6 -6.38 9.13 -17.73
C ARG A 6 -5.73 8.41 -16.54
N ARG A 7 -4.45 8.04 -16.65
CA ARG A 7 -3.70 7.43 -15.54
C ARG A 7 -3.48 8.43 -14.40
N HIS A 8 -3.22 9.69 -14.72
CA HIS A 8 -3.06 10.76 -13.74
C HIS A 8 -4.39 11.06 -13.02
N ASP A 9 -5.50 11.09 -13.76
CA ASP A 9 -6.84 11.31 -13.21
C ASP A 9 -7.26 10.17 -12.27
N ALA A 10 -6.91 8.91 -12.60
CA ALA A 10 -7.18 7.76 -11.74
C ALA A 10 -6.39 7.80 -10.42
N VAL A 11 -5.12 8.23 -10.45
CA VAL A 11 -4.31 8.40 -9.23
C VAL A 11 -4.87 9.52 -8.36
N GLN A 12 -5.35 10.62 -8.95
CA GLN A 12 -5.96 11.74 -8.23
C GLN A 12 -7.27 11.32 -7.56
N HIS A 13 -8.14 10.64 -8.31
CA HIS A 13 -9.38 10.10 -7.77
C HIS A 13 -9.14 9.14 -6.60
N GLN A 14 -8.10 8.31 -6.69
CA GLN A 14 -7.74 7.38 -5.61
C GLN A 14 -7.26 8.11 -4.34
N LYS A 15 -6.59 9.27 -4.47
CA LYS A 15 -6.22 10.13 -3.33
C LYS A 15 -7.46 10.78 -2.70
N ASP A 16 -8.44 11.21 -3.50
CA ASP A 16 -9.69 11.78 -2.99
C ASP A 16 -10.47 10.74 -2.17
N VAL A 17 -10.55 9.51 -2.68
CA VAL A 17 -11.13 8.37 -1.98
C VAL A 17 -10.37 8.06 -0.68
N ALA A 18 -9.04 8.18 -0.65
CA ALA A 18 -8.26 7.99 0.58
C ALA A 18 -8.67 8.97 1.70
N HIS A 19 -9.07 10.21 1.36
CA HIS A 19 -9.61 11.16 2.34
C HIS A 19 -10.99 10.75 2.88
N LEU A 20 -11.84 10.14 2.04
CA LEU A 20 -13.14 9.60 2.49
C LEU A 20 -12.96 8.50 3.53
N PHE A 21 -11.98 7.61 3.34
CA PHE A 21 -11.70 6.52 4.29
C PHE A 21 -11.22 7.00 5.67
N LYS A 22 -10.78 8.25 5.83
CA LYS A 22 -10.51 8.84 7.16
C LYS A 22 -11.79 9.13 7.95
N ARG A 23 -12.92 9.36 7.27
CA ARG A 23 -14.21 9.69 7.88
C ARG A 23 -15.00 8.46 8.31
N VAL A 24 -14.65 7.28 7.78
CA VAL A 24 -15.28 6.00 8.14
C VAL A 24 -14.46 5.33 9.24
N LYS A 25 -15.08 5.00 10.39
CA LYS A 25 -14.44 4.31 11.52
C LYS A 25 -14.13 2.84 11.20
N THR A 26 -13.14 2.61 10.35
CA THR A 26 -12.67 1.29 9.93
C THR A 26 -11.58 0.71 10.85
N GLY A 27 -11.32 1.32 12.01
CA GLY A 27 -10.21 0.95 12.92
C GLY A 27 -10.19 -0.51 13.38
N HIS A 28 -11.35 -1.16 13.45
CA HIS A 28 -11.49 -2.58 13.83
C HIS A 28 -11.20 -3.56 12.67
N VAL A 29 -11.27 -3.10 11.42
CA VAL A 29 -11.06 -3.93 10.21
C VAL A 29 -9.71 -3.67 9.54
N LYS A 30 -9.01 -2.58 9.89
CA LYS A 30 -7.65 -2.30 9.38
C LYS A 30 -6.64 -3.24 10.01
N ALA A 31 -6.22 -4.25 9.27
CA ALA A 31 -5.30 -5.26 9.73
C ALA A 31 -3.95 -5.18 9.01
N THR A 32 -3.23 -4.06 9.19
CA THR A 32 -1.91 -3.86 8.56
C THR A 32 -0.84 -4.86 8.99
N ARG A 33 -1.03 -5.50 10.16
CA ARG A 33 -0.20 -6.60 10.66
C ARG A 33 -0.16 -7.84 9.73
N HIS A 34 -1.11 -7.95 8.80
CA HIS A 34 -1.13 -9.06 7.83
C HIS A 34 -0.33 -8.77 6.56
N PHE A 35 0.19 -7.55 6.40
CA PHE A 35 1.17 -7.30 5.34
C PHE A 35 2.54 -7.78 5.78
N HIS A 36 3.21 -8.50 4.89
CA HIS A 36 4.58 -8.96 5.09
C HIS A 36 5.39 -8.69 3.83
N ALA A 37 6.64 -8.28 4.01
CA ALA A 37 7.63 -8.20 2.94
C ALA A 37 8.67 -9.30 3.17
N SER A 38 8.77 -10.26 2.25
CA SER A 38 9.76 -11.33 2.28
C SER A 38 11.18 -10.82 2.05
N ASP A 39 12.16 -11.69 2.18
CA ASP A 39 13.57 -11.38 1.92
C ASP A 39 13.89 -11.11 0.44
N ALA A 40 12.95 -11.40 -0.47
CA ALA A 40 13.03 -10.95 -1.85
C ALA A 40 12.86 -9.43 -2.01
N CYS A 41 12.52 -8.70 -0.94
CA CYS A 41 12.37 -7.26 -0.98
C CYS A 41 13.71 -6.55 -1.27
N ILE A 42 13.81 -5.93 -2.44
CA ILE A 42 14.99 -5.17 -2.88
C ILE A 42 15.01 -3.70 -2.41
N GLY A 43 14.11 -3.30 -1.50
CA GLY A 43 14.08 -1.94 -0.93
C GLY A 43 13.78 -0.79 -1.90
N CYS A 44 13.18 -1.06 -3.06
CA CYS A 44 12.95 -0.05 -4.12
C CYS A 44 11.95 1.09 -3.76
N GLY A 45 11.20 0.97 -2.65
CA GLY A 45 10.25 1.98 -2.18
C GLY A 45 9.05 2.25 -3.10
N ILE A 46 8.81 1.45 -4.14
CA ILE A 46 7.68 1.64 -5.07
C ILE A 46 6.34 1.53 -4.33
N CYS A 47 6.21 0.57 -3.40
CA CYS A 47 5.01 0.39 -2.58
C CYS A 47 4.65 1.65 -1.78
N ALA A 48 5.63 2.36 -1.22
CA ALA A 48 5.43 3.62 -0.52
C ALA A 48 4.98 4.74 -1.49
N ARG A 49 5.68 4.88 -2.62
CA ARG A 49 5.36 5.91 -3.65
C ARG A 49 3.98 5.74 -4.27
N LEU A 50 3.53 4.51 -4.48
CA LEU A 50 2.23 4.25 -5.09
C LEU A 50 1.07 4.38 -4.09
N CYS A 51 1.34 4.35 -2.78
CA CYS A 51 0.30 4.35 -1.76
C CYS A 51 -0.42 5.71 -1.71
N PRO A 52 -1.69 5.82 -2.16
CA PRO A 52 -2.39 7.10 -2.23
C PRO A 52 -2.76 7.64 -0.84
N ALA A 53 -2.76 6.78 0.18
CA ALA A 53 -2.98 7.16 1.57
C ALA A 53 -1.69 7.48 2.33
N ASN A 54 -0.53 7.40 1.66
CA ASN A 54 0.79 7.51 2.29
C ASN A 54 0.92 6.62 3.53
N ALA A 55 0.44 5.37 3.44
CA ALA A 55 0.30 4.47 4.58
C ALA A 55 1.50 3.52 4.77
N ILE A 56 2.61 3.77 4.09
CA ILE A 56 3.80 2.92 4.10
C ILE A 56 5.01 3.84 4.26
N ASP A 57 5.75 3.66 5.35
CA ASP A 57 7.05 4.29 5.56
C ASP A 57 8.15 3.28 5.16
N MET A 58 9.29 3.77 4.67
CA MET A 58 10.45 2.92 4.38
C MET A 58 11.44 3.05 5.53
N VAL A 59 11.66 1.96 6.28
CA VAL A 59 12.56 1.89 7.44
C VAL A 59 13.61 0.83 7.15
N GLU A 60 14.88 1.22 7.16
CA GLU A 60 16.01 0.31 6.88
C GLU A 60 15.86 -0.46 5.55
N GLY A 61 15.31 0.22 4.53
CA GLY A 61 15.06 -0.39 3.22
C GLY A 61 13.84 -1.31 3.15
N ARG A 62 13.08 -1.48 4.24
CA ARG A 62 11.86 -2.32 4.27
C ARG A 62 10.59 -1.48 4.48
N PRO A 63 9.45 -1.91 3.91
CA PRO A 63 8.18 -1.23 4.11
C PRO A 63 7.61 -1.48 5.52
N ALA A 64 7.16 -0.42 6.17
CA ALA A 64 6.44 -0.44 7.44
C ALA A 64 5.03 0.15 7.23
N TRP A 65 3.98 -0.66 7.42
CA TRP A 65 2.59 -0.24 7.17
C TRP A 65 1.96 0.46 8.37
N VAL A 66 1.56 1.73 8.19
CA VAL A 66 0.90 2.53 9.23
C VAL A 66 -0.61 2.26 9.24
N LYS A 67 -1.06 1.59 10.30
CA LYS A 67 -2.45 1.14 10.49
C LYS A 67 -3.46 2.23 10.21
N ASP A 68 -3.30 3.41 10.81
CA ASP A 68 -4.34 4.44 10.77
C ASP A 68 -4.51 5.08 9.39
N ARG A 69 -3.48 5.02 8.55
CA ARG A 69 -3.50 5.56 7.19
C ARG A 69 -3.99 4.53 6.16
N CYS A 70 -3.72 3.25 6.38
CA CYS A 70 -4.06 2.21 5.41
C CYS A 70 -5.57 2.00 5.31
N TYR A 71 -6.09 1.90 4.08
CA TYR A 71 -7.49 1.52 3.80
C TYR A 71 -7.60 0.21 3.02
N ALA A 72 -6.53 -0.61 3.05
CA ALA A 72 -6.47 -1.94 2.45
C ALA A 72 -6.81 -2.00 0.94
N CYS A 73 -6.28 -1.05 0.16
CA CYS A 73 -6.48 -1.05 -1.31
C CYS A 73 -5.69 -2.14 -2.06
N LEU A 74 -4.76 -2.82 -1.37
CA LEU A 74 -3.87 -3.85 -1.90
C LEU A 74 -3.00 -3.40 -3.10
N GLY A 75 -2.86 -2.08 -3.31
CA GLY A 75 -2.01 -1.54 -4.36
C GLY A 75 -0.54 -1.90 -4.18
N CYS A 76 -0.05 -1.99 -2.94
CA CYS A 76 1.34 -2.35 -2.65
C CYS A 76 1.67 -3.79 -3.07
N LEU A 77 0.75 -4.75 -2.91
CA LEU A 77 0.92 -6.12 -3.40
C LEU A 77 1.14 -6.12 -4.92
N ARG A 78 0.16 -5.57 -5.66
CA ARG A 78 0.18 -5.56 -7.13
C ARG A 78 1.31 -4.72 -7.73
N GLY A 79 1.77 -3.70 -7.01
CA GLY A 79 2.81 -2.79 -7.48
C GLY A 79 4.23 -3.22 -7.16
N CYS A 80 4.44 -4.30 -6.40
CA CYS A 80 5.77 -4.78 -6.09
C CYS A 80 6.39 -5.47 -7.32
N PRO A 81 7.51 -4.96 -7.88
CA PRO A 81 8.09 -5.53 -9.11
C PRO A 81 8.72 -6.91 -8.92
N VAL A 82 8.98 -7.30 -7.67
CA VAL A 82 9.59 -8.58 -7.29
C VAL A 82 8.64 -9.45 -6.47
N GLU A 83 7.35 -9.07 -6.42
CA GLU A 83 6.29 -9.82 -5.73
C GLU A 83 6.60 -10.16 -4.25
N ALA A 84 7.45 -9.36 -3.60
CA ALA A 84 7.92 -9.62 -2.24
C ALA A 84 6.86 -9.33 -1.16
N ILE A 85 5.73 -8.70 -1.51
CA ILE A 85 4.70 -8.29 -0.55
C ILE A 85 3.54 -9.27 -0.60
N THR A 86 3.12 -9.75 0.55
CA THR A 86 1.98 -10.65 0.72
C THR A 86 1.01 -10.12 1.79
N TYR A 87 -0.25 -10.58 1.75
CA TYR A 87 -1.30 -10.19 2.70
C TYR A 87 -2.04 -11.43 3.20
N GLY A 88 -1.98 -11.70 4.49
CA GLY A 88 -2.67 -12.84 5.10
C GLY A 88 -1.95 -13.37 6.34
N MET A 89 -2.21 -14.63 6.66
CA MET A 89 -1.42 -15.35 7.66
C MET A 89 -0.24 -16.00 6.95
N HIS A 90 0.98 -15.71 7.43
CA HIS A 90 2.19 -16.37 6.95
C HIS A 90 2.40 -17.63 7.78
N GLU A 91 2.25 -18.79 7.16
CA GLU A 91 2.82 -20.03 7.66
C GLU A 91 4.33 -19.93 7.38
N THR A 92 5.11 -19.67 8.42
CA THR A 92 6.56 -19.89 8.37
C THR A 92 6.77 -21.39 8.19
N HIS A 93 7.10 -21.80 6.98
CA HIS A 93 7.66 -23.13 6.73
C HIS A 93 9.06 -23.24 7.31
#